data_AF-A0A9W8MNP7-F1
#
_entry.id   AF-A0A9W8MNP7-F1
#
_cell.length_a   1.000
_cell.length_b   1.000
_cell.length_c   1.000
_cell.angle_alpha   90.00
_cell.angle_beta   90.00
_cell.angle_gamma   90.00
#
_symmetry.space_group_name_H-M   'P 1'
#
loop_
_entity.id
_entity.type
_entity.pdbx_description
1 polymer ?
#
loop_
_entity_poly.entity_id
_entity_poly.type
_entity_poly.pdbx_seq_one_letter_code
_entity_poly.pdbx_strand_id
1 'polypeptide(L)'
;MMGGLLAGTEEAPGEYFYHDGKRVKAYRGMGSLEAMEQGQATKSGNNPQKSGKYPTPKKSTTVENAATSRYFSESSAIKVAQGVSGDVQDKGSVKAFLPYLYTGVQHSFQDIGVRSVGELRGGVKEGIVRFELRTASAQVEGGVHGLNSYTKRLFAQT
;
A
#
# COMPACT_ATOMS: atom_id res chain seq x y z
N MET A 1 4.97 1.67 -9.53
CA MET A 1 5.30 0.84 -8.34
C MET A 1 3.99 0.54 -7.61
N MET A 2 3.84 -0.66 -7.03
CA MET A 2 2.61 -1.08 -6.33
C MET A 2 2.91 -1.40 -4.86
N GLY A 3 2.21 -0.74 -3.93
CA GLY A 3 2.29 -1.02 -2.48
C GLY A 3 1.09 -1.82 -2.01
N GLY A 4 -0.04 -1.15 -1.81
CA GLY A 4 -1.25 -1.75 -1.23
C GLY A 4 -1.83 -2.94 -2.00
N LEU A 5 -1.52 -3.08 -3.30
CA LEU A 5 -1.92 -4.26 -4.05
C LEU A 5 -1.22 -5.54 -3.54
N LEU A 6 0.05 -5.45 -3.16
CA LEU A 6 0.90 -6.57 -2.74
C LEU A 6 0.99 -6.72 -1.21
N ALA A 7 0.51 -5.74 -0.45
CA ALA A 7 0.65 -5.71 1.02
C ALA A 7 0.00 -6.87 1.76
N GLY A 8 -1.09 -7.44 1.23
CA GLY A 8 -1.81 -8.57 1.83
C GLY A 8 -1.33 -9.95 1.36
N THR A 9 -0.15 -10.04 0.75
CA THR A 9 0.38 -11.31 0.23
C THR A 9 1.17 -12.08 1.27
N GLU A 10 1.35 -13.39 1.04
CA GLU A 10 2.08 -14.27 1.95
C GLU A 10 3.53 -13.81 2.13
N GLU A 11 4.17 -13.37 1.05
CA GLU A 11 5.55 -12.93 1.02
C GLU A 11 5.76 -11.51 1.58
N ALA A 12 4.68 -10.74 1.79
CA ALA A 12 4.77 -9.44 2.45
C ALA A 12 5.25 -9.60 3.91
N PRO A 13 5.98 -8.63 4.50
CA PRO A 13 6.43 -8.74 5.88
C PRO A 13 5.25 -8.68 6.87
N GLY A 14 5.40 -9.36 8.00
CA GLY A 14 4.41 -9.42 9.09
C GLY A 14 3.57 -10.68 9.08
N GLU A 15 2.93 -10.96 10.21
CA GLU A 15 2.05 -12.12 10.38
C GLU A 15 0.59 -11.74 10.08
N TYR A 16 -0.19 -12.73 9.70
CA TYR A 16 -1.63 -12.57 9.56
C TYR A 16 -2.31 -12.55 10.92
N PHE A 17 -3.35 -11.74 11.04
CA PHE A 17 -4.27 -11.75 12.17
C PHE A 17 -5.71 -11.72 11.69
N TYR A 18 -6.65 -12.03 12.59
CA TYR A 18 -8.07 -11.97 12.29
C TYR A 18 -8.67 -10.68 12.82
N HIS A 19 -9.35 -9.94 11.94
CA HIS A 19 -10.14 -8.76 12.29
C HIS A 19 -11.51 -8.90 11.64
N ASP A 20 -12.59 -8.78 12.42
CA ASP A 20 -13.98 -8.96 11.97
C ASP A 20 -14.21 -10.27 11.17
N GLY A 21 -13.61 -11.37 11.63
CA GLY A 21 -13.74 -12.69 10.98
C GLY A 21 -12.99 -12.82 9.65
N LYS A 22 -12.21 -11.81 9.24
CA LYS A 22 -11.40 -11.84 8.02
C LYS A 22 -9.92 -11.95 8.37
N ARG A 23 -9.20 -12.76 7.60
CA ARG A 23 -7.74 -12.84 7.68
C ARG A 23 -7.15 -11.62 6.99
N VAL A 24 -6.42 -10.81 7.76
CA VAL A 24 -5.86 -9.52 7.32
C VAL A 24 -4.39 -9.41 7.71
N LYS A 25 -3.70 -8.45 7.10
CA LYS A 25 -2.30 -8.11 7.35
C LYS A 25 -2.15 -6.61 7.51
N ALA A 26 -1.29 -6.17 8.43
CA ALA A 26 -1.06 -4.77 8.67
C ALA A 26 -0.36 -4.11 7.47
N TYR A 27 -0.88 -2.98 7.01
CA TYR A 27 -0.29 -2.16 5.96
C TYR A 27 -0.32 -0.70 6.37
N ARG A 28 0.84 -0.05 6.33
CA ARG A 28 0.98 1.34 6.76
C ARG A 28 1.86 2.15 5.84
N GLY A 29 1.54 3.44 5.73
CA GLY A 29 2.39 4.41 5.05
C GLY A 29 3.66 4.70 5.85
N MET A 30 4.78 4.95 5.16
CA MET A 30 6.05 5.28 5.81
C MET A 30 6.01 6.60 6.60
N GLY A 31 5.10 7.51 6.27
CA GLY A 31 4.82 8.73 7.03
C GLY A 31 3.78 8.59 8.14
N SER A 32 3.41 7.36 8.54
CA SER A 32 2.52 7.11 9.68
C SER A 32 3.26 7.17 11.01
N LEU A 33 2.54 7.47 12.11
CA LEU A 33 3.11 7.47 13.46
C LEU A 33 3.69 6.11 13.83
N GLU A 34 2.97 5.02 13.55
CA GLU A 34 3.45 3.67 13.83
C GLU A 34 4.77 3.35 13.11
N ALA A 35 4.91 3.77 11.85
CA ALA A 35 6.16 3.57 11.10
C ALA A 35 7.32 4.41 11.66
N MET A 36 7.03 5.63 12.14
CA MET A 36 8.02 6.51 12.76
C MET A 36 8.46 6.03 14.14
N GLU A 37 7.57 5.44 14.93
CA GLU A 37 7.82 5.02 16.31
C GLU A 37 8.52 3.66 16.41
N GLN A 38 8.31 2.75 15.45
CA GLN A 38 8.86 1.40 15.52
C GLN A 38 10.40 1.34 15.44
N GLY A 39 11.08 2.42 15.02
CA GLY A 39 12.54 2.56 15.12
C GLY A 39 13.05 2.85 16.54
N GLN A 40 12.17 3.25 17.47
CA GLN A 40 12.54 3.57 18.85
C GLN A 40 12.32 2.39 19.82
N ALA A 41 11.44 1.44 19.48
CA ALA A 41 10.97 0.39 20.39
C ALA A 41 12.00 -0.73 20.69
N THR A 42 13.03 -0.91 19.86
CA THR A 42 14.07 -1.96 20.07
C THR A 42 15.09 -1.64 21.17
N LYS A 43 15.00 -0.49 21.86
CA LYS A 43 15.94 -0.11 22.94
C LYS A 43 15.27 0.42 24.22
N SER A 44 14.12 -0.11 24.62
CA SER A 44 13.60 0.13 25.98
C SER A 44 13.77 -1.11 26.85
N GLY A 45 15.02 -1.42 27.18
CA GLY A 45 15.35 -2.27 28.32
C GLY A 45 15.04 -1.51 29.61
N ASN A 46 14.36 -2.20 30.53
CA ASN A 46 13.97 -1.76 31.87
C ASN A 46 14.93 -0.74 32.51
N ASN A 47 14.37 0.40 32.94
CA ASN A 47 14.81 1.03 34.18
C ASN A 47 13.68 1.90 34.78
N PRO A 48 13.30 1.70 36.05
CA PRO A 48 12.29 2.50 36.72
C PRO A 48 12.92 3.78 37.27
N GLN A 49 12.39 4.98 36.97
CA GLN A 49 12.55 6.11 37.90
C GLN A 49 11.66 7.35 37.60
N LYS A 50 10.83 7.66 38.61
CA LYS A 50 10.47 8.96 39.20
C LYS A 50 9.68 10.03 38.42
N SER A 51 8.58 10.40 39.06
CA SER A 51 7.70 11.56 38.88
C SER A 51 8.45 12.90 39.01
N GLY A 52 8.48 13.69 37.94
CA GLY A 52 8.78 15.12 37.94
C GLY A 52 7.69 15.86 37.18
N LYS A 53 7.17 16.95 37.75
CA LYS A 53 5.95 17.66 37.32
C LYS A 53 6.11 18.50 36.03
N TYR A 54 7.26 18.43 35.36
CA TYR A 54 7.56 19.17 34.13
C TYR A 54 8.39 18.28 33.17
N PRO A 55 8.03 18.19 31.87
CA PRO A 55 8.85 17.49 30.89
C PRO A 55 10.10 18.32 30.59
N THR A 56 11.27 17.82 30.97
CA THR A 56 12.55 18.31 30.45
C THR A 56 12.81 17.65 29.09
N PRO A 57 13.28 18.38 28.06
CA PRO A 57 13.55 17.78 26.76
C PRO A 57 14.77 16.88 26.89
N LYS A 58 14.56 15.57 27.04
CA LYS A 58 15.62 14.57 26.94
C LYS A 58 16.05 14.53 25.47
N LYS A 59 17.30 14.90 25.20
CA LYS A 59 17.95 14.67 23.91
C LYS A 59 18.08 13.15 23.73
N SER A 60 17.07 12.51 23.15
CA SER A 60 17.16 11.11 22.79
C SER A 60 18.16 11.01 21.64
N THR A 61 19.25 10.27 21.85
CA THR A 61 20.12 9.83 20.76
C THR A 61 19.31 8.85 19.90
N THR A 62 18.55 9.40 18.95
CA THR A 62 17.60 8.67 18.14
C THR A 62 18.36 7.84 17.12
N VAL A 63 18.23 6.52 17.17
CA VAL A 63 18.61 5.67 16.03
C VAL A 63 17.57 5.94 14.94
N GLU A 64 17.97 6.68 13.91
CA GLU A 64 17.07 7.08 12.83
C GLU A 64 16.76 5.88 11.94
N ASN A 65 15.47 5.59 11.74
CA ASN A 65 15.06 4.69 10.68
C ASN A 65 15.01 5.47 9.35
N ALA A 66 15.19 4.78 8.22
CA ALA A 66 15.19 5.41 6.88
C ALA A 66 13.86 6.11 6.53
N ALA A 67 12.78 5.85 7.29
CA ALA A 67 11.51 6.56 7.20
C ALA A 67 11.63 7.97 7.78
N THR A 68 12.17 8.11 8.99
CA THR A 68 12.23 9.41 9.69
C THR A 68 13.09 10.41 8.94
N SER A 69 14.25 10.00 8.41
CA SER A 69 15.18 10.89 7.70
C SER A 69 14.68 11.38 6.33
N ARG A 70 13.77 10.64 5.69
CA ARG A 70 13.22 11.02 4.38
C ARG A 70 11.93 11.83 4.45
N TYR A 71 11.16 11.66 5.52
CA TYR A 71 9.84 12.27 5.65
C TYR A 71 9.79 13.45 6.63
N PHE A 72 10.82 13.66 7.47
CA PHE A 72 10.86 14.79 8.41
C PHE A 72 12.23 15.47 8.45
N SER A 73 12.23 16.79 8.62
CA SER A 73 13.45 17.55 8.91
C SER A 73 13.93 17.25 10.33
N GLU A 74 15.25 17.09 10.50
CA GLU A 74 15.95 16.66 11.72
C GLU A 74 15.66 17.50 13.00
N SER A 75 14.92 18.61 12.89
CA SER A 75 14.72 19.60 13.97
C SER A 75 13.27 19.77 14.45
N SER A 76 12.30 19.02 13.92
CA SER A 76 10.89 19.19 14.30
C SER A 76 10.56 18.46 15.61
N ALA A 77 10.34 19.21 16.70
CA ALA A 77 9.92 18.64 17.99
C ALA A 77 8.53 17.97 17.94
N ILE A 78 7.66 18.39 17.01
CA ILE A 78 6.33 17.82 16.78
C ILE A 78 6.35 17.09 15.44
N LYS A 79 6.14 15.77 15.48
CA LYS A 79 5.97 14.95 14.27
C LYS A 79 4.50 14.96 13.85
N VAL A 80 4.24 15.36 12.60
CA VAL A 80 2.89 15.37 12.02
C VAL A 80 2.76 14.21 11.05
N ALA A 81 1.82 13.29 11.28
CA ALA A 81 1.63 12.15 10.40
C ALA A 81 1.25 12.59 8.97
N GLN A 82 1.92 12.02 7.97
CA GLN A 82 1.63 12.20 6.54
C GLN A 82 1.08 10.92 5.88
N GLY A 83 0.96 9.85 6.66
CA GLY A 83 0.41 8.58 6.22
C GLY A 83 -0.45 7.94 7.31
N VAL A 84 -1.23 6.96 6.91
CA VAL A 84 -2.10 6.19 7.80
C VAL A 84 -1.60 4.76 7.93
N SER A 85 -2.01 4.13 9.03
CA SER A 85 -1.91 2.68 9.25
C SER A 85 -3.28 2.06 9.11
N GLY A 86 -3.35 0.85 8.55
CA GLY A 86 -4.57 0.07 8.45
C GLY A 86 -4.25 -1.39 8.17
N ASP A 87 -5.28 -2.15 7.83
CA ASP A 87 -5.21 -3.57 7.51
C ASP A 87 -5.72 -3.85 6.09
N VAL A 88 -5.14 -4.88 5.47
CA VAL A 88 -5.49 -5.32 4.12
C VAL A 88 -5.84 -6.79 4.18
N GLN A 89 -6.95 -7.16 3.54
CA GLN A 89 -7.37 -8.56 3.44
C GLN A 89 -6.30 -9.42 2.74
N ASP A 90 -6.22 -10.68 3.16
CA ASP A 90 -5.34 -11.67 2.55
C ASP A 90 -5.62 -11.83 1.04
N LYS A 91 -4.53 -11.83 0.26
CA LYS A 91 -4.55 -11.95 -1.20
C LYS A 91 -3.89 -13.24 -1.69
N GLY A 92 -3.40 -14.08 -0.78
CA GLY A 92 -2.63 -15.28 -1.09
C GLY A 92 -1.20 -14.97 -1.57
N SER A 93 -0.54 -15.99 -2.12
CA SER A 93 0.84 -15.88 -2.61
C SER A 93 0.98 -15.00 -3.84
N VAL A 94 2.07 -14.21 -3.86
CA VAL A 94 2.55 -13.47 -5.02
C VAL A 94 2.76 -14.38 -6.24
N LYS A 95 3.12 -15.65 -6.03
CA LYS A 95 3.35 -16.63 -7.11
C LYS A 95 2.11 -16.93 -7.93
N ALA A 96 0.93 -16.91 -7.31
CA ALA A 96 -0.35 -17.05 -8.03
C ALA A 96 -0.84 -15.69 -8.56
N PHE A 97 -0.58 -14.61 -7.82
CA PHE A 97 -1.10 -13.29 -8.14
C PHE A 97 -0.35 -12.58 -9.29
N LEU A 98 0.97 -12.72 -9.41
CA LEU A 98 1.74 -12.08 -10.48
C LEU A 98 1.43 -12.64 -11.87
N PRO A 99 1.30 -13.96 -12.10
CA PRO A 99 0.87 -14.49 -13.39
C PRO A 99 -0.49 -13.96 -13.83
N TYR A 100 -1.43 -13.80 -12.88
CA TYR A 100 -2.73 -13.18 -13.15
C TYR A 100 -2.57 -11.74 -13.66
N LEU A 101 -1.77 -10.91 -12.97
CA LEU A 101 -1.53 -9.53 -13.41
C LEU A 101 -0.81 -9.47 -14.76
N TYR A 102 0.18 -10.34 -14.96
CA TYR A 102 0.94 -10.41 -16.21
C TYR A 102 0.03 -10.73 -17.40
N THR A 103 -0.76 -11.81 -17.28
CA THR A 103 -1.69 -12.25 -18.32
C THR A 103 -2.79 -11.21 -18.55
N GLY A 104 -3.32 -10.59 -17.49
CA GLY A 104 -4.32 -9.52 -17.60
C GLY A 104 -3.81 -8.29 -18.36
N VAL A 105 -2.54 -7.91 -18.16
CA VAL A 105 -1.91 -6.82 -18.93
C VAL A 105 -1.64 -7.24 -20.38
N GLN A 106 -1.30 -8.49 -20.64
CA GLN A 106 -1.17 -8.98 -22.02
C GLN A 106 -2.50 -8.92 -22.77
N HIS A 107 -3.60 -9.33 -22.14
CA HIS A 107 -4.94 -9.21 -22.73
C HIS A 107 -5.33 -7.75 -22.97
N SER A 108 -5.04 -6.83 -22.03
CA SER A 108 -5.33 -5.41 -22.27
C SER A 108 -4.52 -4.83 -23.42
N PHE A 109 -3.28 -5.30 -23.63
CA PHE A 109 -2.48 -4.91 -24.79
C PHE A 109 -3.06 -5.45 -26.09
N GLN A 110 -3.58 -6.68 -26.08
CA GLN A 110 -4.29 -7.26 -27.21
C GLN A 110 -5.54 -6.46 -27.57
N ASP A 111 -6.35 -6.07 -26.58
CA ASP A 111 -7.57 -5.28 -26.79
C ASP A 111 -7.27 -3.89 -27.36
N ILE A 112 -6.15 -3.27 -26.94
CA ILE A 112 -5.68 -2.00 -27.48
C ILE A 112 -5.05 -2.18 -28.88
N GLY A 113 -4.58 -3.38 -29.22
CA GLY A 113 -3.93 -3.70 -30.49
C GLY A 113 -2.42 -3.42 -30.51
N VAL A 114 -1.75 -3.44 -29.35
CA VAL A 114 -0.30 -3.20 -29.21
C VAL A 114 0.44 -4.47 -28.76
N ARG A 115 1.67 -4.68 -29.21
CA ARG A 115 2.46 -5.90 -28.91
C ARG A 115 3.49 -5.69 -27.82
N SER A 116 3.81 -4.44 -27.49
CA SER A 116 4.81 -4.13 -26.48
C SER A 116 4.55 -2.79 -25.78
N VAL A 117 5.18 -2.61 -24.61
CA VAL A 117 5.16 -1.33 -23.88
C VAL A 117 5.79 -0.20 -24.71
N GLY A 118 6.80 -0.51 -25.52
CA GLY A 118 7.44 0.46 -26.40
C GLY A 118 6.50 0.97 -27.48
N GLU A 119 5.78 0.05 -28.12
CA GLU A 119 4.77 0.36 -29.13
C GLU A 119 3.61 1.15 -28.55
N LEU A 120 3.10 0.77 -27.36
CA LEU A 120 2.08 1.55 -26.67
C LEU A 120 2.54 3.00 -26.43
N ARG A 121 3.77 3.21 -25.95
CA ARG A 121 4.30 4.55 -25.72
C ARG A 121 4.47 5.35 -27.02
N GLY A 122 4.90 4.69 -28.10
CA GLY A 122 5.01 5.30 -29.43
C GLY A 122 3.64 5.71 -29.96
N GLY A 123 2.68 4.77 -30.00
CA GLY A 123 1.32 4.99 -30.49
C GLY A 123 0.56 6.06 -29.70
N VAL A 124 0.81 6.21 -28.40
CA VAL A 124 0.26 7.33 -27.60
C VAL A 124 0.85 8.67 -28.03
N LYS A 125 2.17 8.76 -28.24
CA LYS A 125 2.84 10.01 -28.67
C LYS A 125 2.47 10.43 -30.08
N GLU A 126 2.28 9.45 -30.97
CA GLU A 126 1.88 9.65 -32.36
C GLU A 126 0.37 9.90 -32.51
N GLY A 127 -0.41 9.70 -31.46
CA GLY A 127 -1.86 9.93 -31.45
C GLY A 127 -2.69 8.80 -32.08
N ILE A 128 -2.07 7.65 -32.35
CA ILE A 128 -2.71 6.41 -32.84
C ILE A 128 -3.59 5.81 -31.74
N VAL A 129 -3.06 5.72 -30.52
CA VAL A 129 -3.81 5.25 -29.35
C VAL A 129 -4.68 6.40 -28.83
N ARG A 130 -5.99 6.16 -28.77
CA ARG A 130 -6.99 7.17 -28.39
C ARG A 130 -7.45 6.95 -26.94
N PHE A 131 -7.79 8.04 -26.26
CA PHE A 131 -8.33 8.03 -24.91
C PHE A 131 -9.67 8.75 -24.90
N GLU A 132 -10.58 8.28 -24.06
CA GLU A 132 -11.90 8.88 -23.86
C GLU A 132 -12.07 9.24 -22.39
N LEU A 133 -12.55 10.46 -22.12
CA LEU A 133 -12.85 10.91 -20.76
C LEU A 133 -14.19 10.31 -20.30
N ARG A 134 -14.22 9.79 -19.08
CA ARG A 134 -15.44 9.20 -18.50
C ARG A 134 -15.94 10.05 -17.33
N THR A 135 -17.22 10.43 -17.41
CA THR A 135 -17.92 11.09 -16.30
C THR A 135 -18.07 10.17 -15.09
N ALA A 136 -18.41 10.73 -13.93
CA ALA A 136 -18.64 9.95 -12.72
C ALA A 136 -19.73 8.87 -12.92
N SER A 137 -20.84 9.22 -13.59
CA SER A 137 -21.92 8.26 -13.91
C SER A 137 -21.42 7.14 -14.83
N ALA A 138 -20.63 7.47 -15.85
CA ALA A 138 -20.06 6.46 -16.74
C ALA A 138 -19.08 5.52 -16.01
N GLN A 139 -18.39 5.97 -14.96
CA GLN A 139 -17.53 5.10 -14.15
C GLN A 139 -18.36 4.16 -13.26
N VAL A 140 -19.46 4.65 -12.69
CA VAL A 140 -20.41 3.80 -11.92
C VAL A 140 -21.00 2.71 -12.81
N GLU A 141 -21.41 3.08 -14.03
CA GLU A 141 -21.88 2.14 -15.05
C GLU A 141 -20.76 1.19 -15.54
N GLY A 142 -19.51 1.62 -15.52
CA GLY A 142 -18.38 0.73 -15.84
C GLY A 142 -18.10 -0.34 -14.80
N GLY A 143 -18.59 -0.17 -13.57
CA GLY A 143 -18.42 -1.11 -12.48
C GLY A 143 -19.45 -2.23 -12.49
N VAL A 144 -19.50 -3.01 -11.40
CA VAL A 144 -20.62 -3.93 -11.18
C VAL A 144 -21.78 -3.13 -10.60
N HIS A 145 -22.92 -3.08 -11.28
CA HIS A 145 -24.12 -2.36 -10.85
C HIS A 145 -25.41 -3.14 -11.18
N GLY A 146 -26.52 -2.82 -10.51
CA GLY A 146 -27.84 -3.39 -10.82
C GLY A 146 -28.09 -4.84 -10.34
N LEU A 147 -27.30 -5.35 -9.40
CA LEU A 147 -27.43 -6.70 -8.84
C LEU A 147 -27.87 -6.67 -7.37
N ASN A 148 -28.66 -7.66 -6.95
CA ASN A 148 -29.03 -7.86 -5.53
C ASN A 148 -27.81 -8.26 -4.68
N SER A 149 -26.96 -9.16 -5.20
CA SER A 149 -25.68 -9.53 -4.60
C SER A 149 -24.71 -10.03 -5.67
N TYR A 150 -23.41 -9.91 -5.41
CA TYR A 150 -22.36 -10.44 -6.29
C TYR A 150 -21.12 -10.81 -5.47
N THR A 151 -20.32 -11.74 -5.98
CA THR A 151 -19.02 -12.11 -5.39
C THR A 151 -17.91 -11.80 -6.39
N LYS A 152 -16.99 -10.92 -6.02
CA LYS A 152 -15.87 -10.53 -6.87
C LYS A 152 -14.69 -11.48 -6.69
N ARG A 153 -14.63 -12.54 -7.49
CA ARG A 153 -13.47 -13.42 -7.60
C ARG A 153 -12.64 -13.00 -8.82
N LEU A 154 -11.36 -12.68 -8.60
CA LEU A 154 -10.49 -12.10 -9.64
C LEU A 154 -9.83 -13.17 -10.53
N PHE A 155 -9.44 -14.31 -9.95
CA PHE A 155 -8.82 -15.42 -10.66
C PHE A 155 -9.13 -16.74 -9.96
N ALA A 156 -8.98 -17.85 -10.68
CA ALA A 156 -9.11 -19.18 -10.10
C ALA A 156 -7.87 -19.47 -9.23
N GLN A 157 -8.08 -19.75 -7.94
CA GLN A 157 -7.04 -20.36 -7.11
C GLN A 157 -6.92 -21.81 -7.54
N THR A 158 -5.75 -22.20 -8.06
CA THR A 158 -5.41 -23.60 -8.34
C THR A 158 -4.78 -24.20 -7.09
#